data_AF-A0A146M8V8-F1
#
_entry.id   AF-A0A146M8V8-F1
#
_cell.length_a   1.000
_cell.length_b   1.000
_cell.length_c   1.000
_cell.angle_alpha   90.00
_cell.angle_beta   90.00
_cell.angle_gamma   90.00
#
_symmetry.space_group_name_H-M   'P 1'
#
loop_
_entity.id
_entity.type
_entity.pdbx_description
1 polymer ?
#
loop_
_entity_poly.entity_id
_entity_poly.type
_entity_poly.pdbx_seq_one_letter_code
_entity_poly.pdbx_strand_id
1 'polypeptide(L)'
;MAPNMSRDEYEMQLYGLTQKTVVSAVKDIFKETLDDVLESLSKKLVSRYGQECIGDFKKALLNAYNHSIEKHSTDLEKIVEECFSIDPAFLLQEDELQLDHRDQNYEANLDRELETAKRQLIALTVMEEKLKLLVETISGDEVIVDELVALKGITDNLDDDYVDLAGPLSSSSTLVSLLLSKLSLNEQKNLNMNER
;
A
#
# COMPACT_ATOMS: atom_id res chain seq x y z
N MET A 1 -18.33 -0.73 -23.97
CA MET A 1 -17.05 -1.46 -24.13
C MET A 1 -15.86 -0.48 -24.22
N ALA A 2 -14.83 -0.66 -23.39
CA ALA A 2 -13.61 0.17 -23.44
C ALA A 2 -12.89 0.03 -24.80
N PRO A 3 -12.34 1.11 -25.39
CA PRO A 3 -11.91 1.15 -26.79
C PRO A 3 -10.73 0.23 -27.16
N ASN A 4 -10.08 -0.42 -26.20
CA ASN A 4 -8.89 -1.25 -26.42
C ASN A 4 -9.02 -2.70 -25.94
N MET A 5 -10.17 -3.10 -25.39
CA MET A 5 -10.36 -4.45 -24.88
C MET A 5 -11.07 -5.30 -25.94
N SER A 6 -10.68 -6.56 -26.10
CA SER A 6 -11.40 -7.50 -26.96
C SER A 6 -12.67 -8.01 -26.27
N ARG A 7 -13.62 -8.53 -27.06
CA ARG A 7 -14.90 -9.04 -26.55
C ARG A 7 -14.70 -10.15 -25.52
N ASP A 8 -13.83 -11.10 -25.83
CA ASP A 8 -13.47 -12.21 -24.93
C ASP A 8 -12.91 -11.70 -23.59
N GLU A 9 -12.07 -10.66 -23.60
CA GLU A 9 -11.53 -10.07 -22.38
C GLU A 9 -12.61 -9.36 -21.55
N TYR A 10 -13.56 -8.71 -22.21
CA TYR A 10 -14.69 -8.04 -21.57
C TYR A 10 -15.61 -9.03 -20.89
N GLU A 11 -15.93 -10.11 -21.59
CA GLU A 11 -16.74 -11.22 -21.06
C GLU A 11 -16.01 -11.95 -19.94
N MET A 12 -14.69 -12.11 -20.05
CA MET A 12 -13.87 -12.67 -18.99
C MET A 12 -13.86 -11.79 -17.74
N GLN A 13 -13.85 -10.45 -17.88
CA GLN A 13 -13.93 -9.55 -16.74
C GLN A 13 -15.27 -9.68 -16.01
N LEU A 14 -16.38 -9.82 -16.74
CA LEU A 14 -17.71 -9.95 -16.13
C LEU A 14 -17.92 -11.34 -15.48
N TYR A 15 -17.60 -12.42 -16.20
CA TYR A 15 -17.93 -13.78 -15.78
C TYR A 15 -16.78 -14.50 -15.05
N GLY A 16 -15.55 -13.97 -15.13
CA GLY A 16 -14.35 -14.61 -14.60
C GLY A 16 -13.86 -15.82 -15.42
N LEU A 17 -14.46 -16.06 -16.59
CA LEU A 17 -14.19 -17.21 -17.44
C LEU A 17 -14.46 -16.88 -18.91
N THR A 18 -13.83 -17.63 -19.81
CA THR A 18 -14.01 -17.44 -21.26
C THR A 18 -15.02 -18.44 -21.82
N GLN A 19 -15.67 -18.07 -22.93
CA GLN A 19 -16.57 -18.99 -23.66
C GLN A 19 -15.89 -20.33 -24.00
N LYS A 20 -14.61 -20.29 -24.40
CA LYS A 20 -13.80 -21.49 -24.68
C LYS A 20 -13.66 -22.41 -23.47
N THR A 21 -13.52 -21.83 -22.28
CA THR A 21 -13.47 -22.58 -21.01
C THR A 21 -14.80 -23.29 -20.77
N VAL A 22 -15.94 -22.63 -21.00
CA VAL A 22 -17.28 -23.23 -20.86
C VAL A 22 -17.47 -24.39 -21.83
N VAL A 23 -17.17 -24.18 -23.12
CA VAL A 23 -17.29 -25.22 -24.16
C VAL A 23 -16.46 -26.45 -23.80
N SER A 24 -15.22 -26.24 -23.35
CA SER A 24 -14.32 -27.34 -22.95
C SER A 24 -14.88 -28.10 -21.75
N ALA A 25 -15.31 -27.39 -20.71
CA ALA A 25 -15.90 -28.00 -19.51
C ALA A 25 -17.14 -28.83 -19.83
N VAL A 26 -18.02 -28.32 -20.72
CA VAL A 26 -19.22 -29.06 -21.15
C VAL A 26 -18.83 -30.35 -21.90
N LYS A 27 -17.84 -30.30 -22.80
CA LYS A 27 -17.36 -31.49 -23.52
C LYS A 27 -16.77 -32.53 -22.58
N ASP A 28 -16.03 -32.09 -21.57
CA ASP A 28 -15.44 -32.97 -20.57
C ASP A 28 -16.51 -33.66 -19.73
N ILE A 29 -17.54 -32.92 -19.27
CA ILE A 29 -18.67 -33.48 -18.52
C ILE A 29 -19.42 -34.53 -19.34
N PHE A 30 -19.69 -34.28 -20.63
CA PHE A 30 -20.34 -35.26 -21.49
C PHE A 30 -19.48 -36.53 -21.67
N LYS A 31 -18.17 -36.37 -21.80
CA LYS A 31 -17.24 -37.49 -21.94
C LYS A 31 -17.19 -38.33 -20.66
N GLU A 32 -17.07 -37.70 -19.51
CA GLU A 32 -17.09 -38.37 -18.19
C GLU A 32 -18.40 -39.14 -18.00
N THR A 33 -19.54 -38.50 -18.31
CA THR A 33 -20.87 -39.14 -18.24
C THR A 33 -20.95 -40.37 -19.15
N LEU A 34 -20.40 -40.29 -20.37
CA LEU A 34 -20.38 -41.42 -21.29
C LEU A 34 -19.50 -42.56 -20.76
N ASP A 35 -18.31 -42.24 -20.23
CA ASP A 35 -17.40 -43.22 -19.64
C ASP A 35 -18.05 -43.95 -18.47
N ASP A 36 -18.77 -43.23 -17.60
CA ASP A 36 -19.51 -43.80 -16.47
C ASP A 36 -20.65 -44.73 -16.93
N VAL A 37 -21.41 -44.31 -17.96
CA VAL A 37 -22.47 -45.13 -18.55
C VAL A 37 -21.87 -46.40 -19.16
N LEU A 38 -20.76 -46.29 -19.90
CA LEU A 38 -20.07 -47.42 -20.50
C LEU A 38 -19.51 -48.38 -19.45
N GLU A 39 -18.97 -47.87 -18.35
CA GLU A 39 -18.46 -48.68 -17.25
C GLU A 39 -19.58 -49.43 -16.52
N SER A 40 -20.70 -48.75 -16.25
CA SER A 40 -21.91 -49.34 -15.68
C SER A 40 -22.49 -50.44 -16.59
N LEU A 41 -22.54 -50.19 -17.90
CA LEU A 41 -23.03 -51.13 -18.89
C LEU A 41 -22.11 -52.35 -19.00
N SER A 42 -20.79 -52.13 -19.03
CA SER A 42 -19.77 -53.19 -19.05
C SER A 42 -19.93 -54.15 -17.87
N LYS A 43 -20.03 -53.61 -16.65
CA LYS A 43 -20.24 -54.41 -15.42
C LYS A 43 -21.50 -55.27 -15.48
N LYS A 44 -22.59 -54.76 -16.07
CA LYS A 44 -23.85 -55.50 -16.23
C LYS A 44 -23.76 -56.59 -17.29
N LEU A 45 -23.08 -56.32 -18.40
CA LEU A 45 -23.03 -57.20 -19.57
C LEU A 45 -21.92 -58.26 -19.50
N VAL A 46 -20.87 -58.08 -18.69
CA VAL A 46 -19.72 -59.02 -18.63
C VAL A 46 -20.12 -60.43 -18.17
N SER A 47 -21.24 -60.54 -17.46
CA SER A 47 -21.81 -61.83 -17.05
C SER A 47 -22.53 -62.57 -18.18
N ARG A 48 -22.93 -61.86 -19.25
CA ARG A 48 -23.72 -62.39 -20.38
C ARG A 48 -22.95 -62.44 -21.70
N TYR A 49 -21.93 -61.60 -21.84
CA TYR A 49 -21.12 -61.47 -23.04
C TYR A 49 -19.63 -61.57 -22.69
N GLY A 50 -18.83 -62.04 -23.65
CA GLY A 50 -17.37 -62.08 -23.50
C GLY A 50 -16.78 -60.69 -23.31
N GLN A 51 -15.73 -60.61 -22.47
CA GLN A 51 -15.05 -59.35 -22.14
C GLN A 51 -14.48 -58.64 -23.38
N GLU A 52 -14.02 -59.40 -24.39
CA GLU A 52 -13.56 -58.86 -25.67
C GLU A 52 -14.68 -58.14 -26.43
N CYS A 53 -15.87 -58.74 -26.56
CA CYS A 53 -17.01 -58.11 -27.24
C CYS A 53 -17.43 -56.78 -26.59
N ILE A 54 -17.37 -56.71 -25.26
CA ILE A 54 -17.68 -55.49 -24.51
C ILE A 54 -16.59 -54.43 -24.71
N GLY A 55 -15.32 -54.84 -24.74
CA GLY A 55 -14.19 -53.96 -25.04
C GLY A 55 -14.31 -53.32 -26.42
N ASP A 56 -14.65 -54.10 -27.44
CA ASP A 56 -14.85 -53.61 -28.80
C ASP A 56 -16.07 -52.71 -28.91
N PHE A 57 -17.17 -53.06 -28.24
CA PHE A 57 -18.36 -52.19 -28.16
C PHE A 57 -18.03 -50.84 -27.50
N LYS A 58 -17.29 -50.84 -26.38
CA LYS A 58 -16.87 -49.61 -25.68
C LYS A 58 -16.04 -48.72 -26.61
N LYS A 59 -15.07 -49.29 -27.32
CA LYS A 59 -14.24 -48.57 -28.30
C LYS A 59 -15.08 -48.00 -29.44
N ALA A 60 -16.00 -48.79 -30.01
CA ALA A 60 -16.85 -48.35 -31.09
C ALA A 60 -17.75 -47.17 -30.68
N LEU A 61 -18.34 -47.23 -29.49
CA LEU A 61 -19.20 -46.16 -28.98
C LEU A 61 -18.39 -44.88 -28.66
N LEU A 62 -17.22 -45.02 -28.06
CA LEU A 62 -16.32 -43.87 -27.81
C LEU A 62 -15.88 -43.20 -29.10
N ASN A 63 -15.56 -43.97 -30.14
CA ASN A 63 -15.19 -43.43 -31.44
C ASN A 63 -16.38 -42.70 -32.10
N ALA A 64 -17.57 -43.28 -32.04
CA ALA A 64 -18.79 -42.65 -32.55
C ALA A 64 -19.09 -41.34 -31.80
N TYR A 65 -18.93 -41.33 -30.47
CA TYR A 65 -19.08 -40.13 -29.65
C TYR A 65 -18.06 -39.05 -30.02
N ASN A 66 -16.76 -39.39 -30.10
CA ASN A 66 -15.71 -38.44 -30.44
C ASN A 66 -15.96 -37.78 -31.81
N HIS A 67 -16.38 -38.58 -32.80
CA HIS A 67 -16.75 -38.04 -34.11
C HIS A 67 -17.98 -37.11 -34.03
N SER A 68 -18.99 -37.49 -33.23
CA SER A 68 -20.21 -36.71 -33.07
C SER A 68 -19.96 -35.39 -32.32
N ILE A 69 -19.17 -35.40 -31.25
CA ILE A 69 -18.90 -34.21 -30.43
C ILE A 69 -18.01 -33.22 -31.19
N GLU A 70 -17.07 -33.70 -32.02
CA GLU A 70 -16.31 -32.83 -32.93
C GLU A 70 -17.23 -32.17 -33.95
N LYS A 71 -18.13 -32.95 -34.57
CA LYS A 71 -19.09 -32.43 -35.54
C LYS A 71 -20.01 -31.36 -34.96
N HIS A 72 -20.42 -31.52 -33.69
CA HIS A 72 -21.31 -30.58 -33.00
C HIS A 72 -20.57 -29.54 -32.14
N SER A 73 -19.24 -29.54 -32.13
CA SER A 73 -18.45 -28.60 -31.31
C SER A 73 -18.75 -27.15 -31.71
N THR A 74 -18.90 -26.87 -33.00
CA THR A 74 -19.22 -25.54 -33.51
C THR A 74 -20.65 -25.10 -33.14
N ASP A 75 -21.60 -26.03 -33.08
CA ASP A 75 -22.96 -25.72 -32.63
C ASP A 75 -22.96 -25.37 -31.13
N LEU A 76 -22.20 -26.13 -30.34
CA LEU A 76 -22.02 -25.85 -28.91
C LEU A 76 -21.34 -24.49 -28.68
N GLU A 77 -20.31 -24.16 -29.46
CA GLU A 77 -19.64 -22.85 -29.42
C GLU A 77 -20.63 -21.71 -29.69
N LYS A 78 -21.49 -21.84 -30.70
CA LYS A 78 -22.53 -20.83 -30.99
C LYS A 78 -23.55 -20.68 -29.88
N ILE A 79 -24.01 -21.79 -29.29
CA ILE A 79 -24.96 -21.74 -28.17
C ILE A 79 -24.32 -21.03 -26.97
N VAL A 80 -23.06 -21.35 -26.66
CA VAL A 80 -22.33 -20.68 -25.58
C VAL A 80 -22.14 -19.20 -25.92
N GLU A 81 -21.79 -18.86 -27.15
CA GLU A 81 -21.69 -17.47 -27.59
C GLU A 81 -23.03 -16.76 -27.35
N GLU A 82 -24.16 -17.27 -27.83
CA GLU A 82 -25.47 -16.65 -27.63
C GLU A 82 -25.85 -16.47 -26.14
N CYS A 83 -25.45 -17.38 -25.25
CA CYS A 83 -25.78 -17.31 -23.83
C CYS A 83 -24.89 -16.35 -23.03
N PHE A 84 -23.61 -16.25 -23.39
CA PHE A 84 -22.59 -15.53 -22.62
C PHE A 84 -22.15 -14.21 -23.29
N SER A 85 -22.61 -13.96 -24.50
CA SER A 85 -22.36 -12.73 -25.25
C SER A 85 -22.82 -11.50 -24.48
N ILE A 86 -21.90 -10.55 -24.26
CA ILE A 86 -22.27 -9.21 -23.81
C ILE A 86 -22.52 -8.34 -25.05
N ASP A 87 -23.59 -7.54 -25.02
CA ASP A 87 -23.86 -6.54 -26.04
C ASP A 87 -22.71 -5.50 -26.02
N PRO A 88 -22.06 -5.17 -27.14
CA PRO A 88 -21.03 -4.14 -27.19
C PRO A 88 -21.48 -2.77 -26.66
N ALA A 89 -22.79 -2.47 -26.74
CA ALA A 89 -23.38 -1.26 -26.20
C ALA A 89 -23.52 -1.28 -24.67
N PHE A 90 -23.46 -2.45 -24.05
CA PHE A 90 -23.44 -2.59 -22.61
C PHE A 90 -22.09 -2.14 -22.05
N LEU A 91 -22.15 -1.32 -21.01
CA LEU A 91 -21.00 -0.88 -20.24
C LEU A 91 -21.08 -1.53 -18.87
N LEU A 92 -19.98 -2.15 -18.48
CA LEU A 92 -19.77 -2.61 -17.12
C LEU A 92 -19.69 -1.40 -16.19
N GLN A 93 -20.13 -1.58 -14.96
CA GLN A 93 -20.18 -0.51 -13.95
C GLN A 93 -18.77 0.05 -13.67
N GLU A 94 -17.74 -0.78 -13.79
CA GLU A 94 -16.34 -0.41 -13.66
C GLU A 94 -15.89 0.58 -14.74
N ASP A 95 -16.51 0.54 -15.92
CA ASP A 95 -16.19 1.43 -17.04
C ASP A 95 -17.08 2.68 -17.08
N GLU A 96 -18.15 2.74 -16.28
CA GLU A 96 -18.96 3.97 -16.14
C GLU A 96 -18.09 5.14 -15.67
N LEU A 97 -17.11 4.86 -14.79
CA LEU A 97 -16.14 5.84 -14.30
C LEU A 97 -15.12 6.29 -15.36
N GLN A 98 -14.99 5.57 -16.48
CA GLN A 98 -14.11 5.94 -17.58
C GLN A 98 -14.80 6.83 -18.63
N LEU A 99 -16.14 6.93 -18.59
CA LEU A 99 -16.93 7.78 -19.50
C LEU A 99 -16.90 9.24 -19.09
N ASP A 100 -16.76 9.53 -17.80
CA ASP A 100 -16.35 10.84 -17.33
C ASP A 100 -14.91 11.03 -17.81
N HIS A 101 -14.80 11.70 -18.96
CA HIS A 101 -13.54 12.06 -19.58
C HIS A 101 -12.57 12.50 -18.49
N ARG A 102 -11.41 11.83 -18.41
CA ARG A 102 -10.24 12.37 -17.71
C ARG A 102 -10.01 13.76 -18.28
N ASP A 103 -10.54 14.78 -17.62
CA ASP A 103 -10.13 16.14 -17.86
C ASP A 103 -8.63 16.11 -17.55
N GLN A 104 -7.78 16.21 -18.57
CA GLN A 104 -6.33 16.23 -18.36
C GLN A 104 -5.93 17.35 -17.39
N ASN A 105 -6.77 18.39 -17.26
CA ASN A 105 -6.61 19.41 -16.24
C ASN A 105 -6.93 18.92 -14.83
N TYR A 106 -7.81 17.95 -14.64
CA TYR A 106 -8.09 17.34 -13.34
C TYR A 106 -6.89 16.55 -12.83
N GLU A 107 -6.31 15.65 -13.65
CA GLU A 107 -5.10 14.92 -13.26
C GLU A 107 -3.92 15.88 -13.02
N ALA A 108 -3.70 16.85 -13.90
CA ALA A 108 -2.63 17.84 -13.72
C ALA A 108 -2.86 18.80 -12.53
N ASN A 109 -4.12 19.08 -12.16
CA ASN A 109 -4.45 19.82 -10.95
C ASN A 109 -4.19 18.96 -9.71
N LEU A 110 -4.58 17.69 -9.72
CA LEU A 110 -4.36 16.76 -8.62
C LEU A 110 -2.86 16.62 -8.32
N ASP A 111 -2.03 16.47 -9.36
CA ASP A 111 -0.58 16.43 -9.23
C ASP A 111 -0.02 17.73 -8.65
N ARG A 112 -0.57 18.88 -9.06
CA ARG A 112 -0.14 20.18 -8.53
C ARG A 112 -0.52 20.36 -7.07
N GLU A 113 -1.72 19.95 -6.68
CA GLU A 113 -2.19 19.96 -5.29
C GLU A 113 -1.34 19.02 -4.43
N LEU A 114 -1.05 17.81 -4.92
CA LEU A 114 -0.17 16.85 -4.27
C LEU A 114 1.23 17.42 -4.04
N GLU A 115 1.84 18.04 -5.06
CA GLU A 115 3.16 18.67 -4.94
C GLU A 115 3.15 19.92 -4.04
N THR A 116 2.02 20.61 -3.94
CA THR A 116 1.85 21.73 -3.00
C THR A 116 1.77 21.20 -1.57
N ALA A 117 0.97 20.15 -1.33
CA ALA A 117 0.83 19.52 -0.02
C ALA A 117 2.15 18.92 0.46
N LYS A 118 2.93 18.26 -0.41
CA LYS A 118 4.27 17.76 -0.09
C LYS A 118 5.21 18.89 0.35
N ARG A 119 5.22 20.01 -0.38
CA ARG A 119 6.04 21.18 -0.02
C ARG A 119 5.63 21.79 1.31
N GLN A 120 4.33 21.90 1.56
CA GLN A 120 3.81 22.37 2.85
C GLN A 120 4.21 21.43 4.00
N LEU A 121 4.15 20.12 3.78
CA LEU A 121 4.57 19.13 4.78
C LEU A 121 6.06 19.30 5.13
N ILE A 122 6.94 19.41 4.13
CA ILE A 122 8.37 19.64 4.35
C ILE A 122 8.60 20.91 5.16
N ALA A 123 7.91 22.01 4.81
CA ALA A 123 8.04 23.27 5.53
C ALA A 123 7.57 23.15 6.99
N LEU A 124 6.48 22.43 7.24
CA LEU A 124 5.98 22.16 8.59
C LEU A 124 6.96 21.32 9.41
N THR A 125 7.56 20.29 8.81
CA THR A 125 8.59 19.47 9.48
C THR A 125 9.81 20.30 9.89
N VAL A 126 10.31 21.15 9.00
CA VAL A 126 11.42 22.06 9.32
C VAL A 126 11.05 23.05 10.43
N MET A 127 9.81 23.56 10.40
CA MET A 127 9.32 24.46 11.45
C MET A 127 9.18 23.73 12.80
N GLU A 128 8.71 22.48 12.81
CA GLU A 128 8.63 21.64 14.00
C GLU A 128 10.02 21.39 14.61
N GLU A 129 11.03 21.08 13.79
CA GLU A 129 12.41 20.91 14.26
C GLU A 129 12.97 22.20 14.88
N LYS A 130 12.73 23.35 14.24
CA LYS A 130 13.15 24.65 14.79
C LYS A 130 12.45 24.97 16.11
N LEU A 131 11.17 24.65 16.23
CA LEU A 131 10.42 24.83 17.47
C LEU A 131 10.97 23.94 18.59
N LYS A 132 11.32 22.68 18.29
CA LYS A 132 11.98 21.79 19.27
C LYS A 132 13.29 22.37 19.78
N LEU A 133 14.16 22.86 18.89
CA LEU A 133 15.43 23.50 19.27
C LEU A 133 15.21 24.76 20.14
N LEU A 134 14.19 25.56 19.82
CA LEU A 134 13.86 26.75 20.63
C LEU A 134 13.37 26.35 22.02
N VAL A 135 12.53 25.32 22.13
CA VAL A 135 12.06 24.81 23.42
C VAL A 135 13.22 24.26 24.26
N GLU A 136 14.15 23.52 23.65
CA GLU A 136 15.35 23.04 24.34
C GLU A 136 16.24 24.20 24.83
N THR A 137 16.43 25.23 24.00
CA THR A 137 17.19 26.43 24.38
C THR A 137 16.55 27.14 25.57
N ILE A 138 15.23 27.40 25.51
CA ILE A 138 14.50 28.07 26.60
C ILE A 138 14.57 27.25 27.88
N SER A 139 14.43 25.93 27.79
CA SER A 139 14.53 25.03 28.95
C SER A 139 15.94 25.06 29.56
N GLY A 140 16.99 25.17 28.73
CA GLY A 140 18.36 25.34 29.20
C GLY A 140 18.58 26.69 29.89
N ASP A 141 17.99 27.76 29.37
CA ASP A 141 18.08 29.10 29.96
C ASP A 141 17.33 29.19 31.29
N GLU A 142 16.21 28.48 31.47
CA GLU A 142 15.48 28.41 32.75
C GLU A 142 16.36 27.81 33.86
N VAL A 143 17.12 26.76 33.56
CA VAL A 143 18.10 26.18 34.50
C VAL A 143 19.17 27.20 34.89
N ILE A 144 19.66 27.99 33.93
CA ILE A 144 20.66 29.05 34.20
C ILE A 144 20.05 30.16 35.07
N VAL A 145 18.79 30.53 34.83
CA VAL A 145 18.09 31.53 35.64
C VAL A 145 17.88 31.02 37.07
N ASP A 146 17.49 29.75 37.25
CA ASP A 146 17.34 29.13 38.57
C ASP A 146 18.68 29.05 39.31
N GLU A 147 19.78 28.70 38.62
CA GLU A 147 21.13 28.71 39.18
C GLU A 147 21.57 30.12 39.60
N LEU A 148 21.25 31.14 38.80
CA LEU A 148 21.55 32.54 39.12
C LEU A 148 20.72 33.04 40.31
N VAL A 149 19.47 32.63 40.44
CA VAL A 149 18.62 32.94 41.60
C VAL A 149 19.15 32.24 42.85
N ALA A 150 19.58 30.98 42.74
CA ALA A 150 20.21 30.25 43.85
C ALA A 150 21.53 30.91 44.28
N LEU A 151 22.38 31.30 43.33
CA LEU A 151 23.62 32.03 43.59
C LEU A 151 23.36 33.39 44.25
N LYS A 152 22.33 34.12 43.80
CA LYS A 152 21.90 35.38 44.42
C LYS A 152 21.48 35.16 45.87
N GLY A 153 20.70 34.12 46.16
CA GLY A 153 20.33 33.76 47.53
C GLY A 153 21.55 33.42 48.39
N ILE A 154 22.58 32.80 47.84
CA ILE A 154 23.84 32.53 48.57
C ILE A 154 24.61 33.83 48.83
N THR A 155 24.70 34.75 47.86
CA THR A 155 25.36 36.05 48.08
C THR A 155 24.61 36.95 49.04
N ASP A 156 23.27 36.95 49.02
CA ASP A 156 22.45 37.71 49.96
C ASP A 156 22.63 37.17 51.40
N ASN A 157 22.93 35.87 51.58
CA ASN A 157 23.27 35.28 52.88
C ASN A 157 24.75 35.47 53.28
N LEU A 158 25.65 35.76 52.34
CA LEU A 158 27.06 36.07 52.61
C LEU A 158 27.26 37.50 53.13
N ASP A 159 26.36 38.41 52.79
CA ASP A 159 26.36 39.79 53.29
C ASP A 159 25.99 39.88 54.78
N ASP A 160 25.42 38.84 55.40
CA ASP A 160 25.14 38.82 56.85
C ASP A 160 26.29 38.24 57.71
N ASP A 161 27.12 37.34 57.16
CA ASP A 161 28.22 36.68 57.92
C ASP A 161 29.59 37.38 57.78
N TYR A 162 29.77 38.30 56.82
CA TYR A 162 31.07 38.97 56.57
C TYR A 162 31.17 40.43 57.01
N VAL A 163 30.12 41.01 57.59
CA VAL A 163 30.14 42.41 58.11
C VAL A 163 31.11 42.58 59.28
N ASP A 164 31.43 41.50 60.00
CA ASP A 164 32.26 41.58 61.22
C ASP A 164 33.78 41.37 61.01
N LEU A 165 34.29 41.08 59.79
CA LEU A 165 35.72 40.77 59.61
C LEU A 165 36.47 41.43 58.45
N ALA A 166 35.84 42.19 57.56
CA ALA A 166 36.56 42.92 56.51
C ALA A 166 36.10 44.37 56.38
N GLY A 167 37.00 45.32 56.69
CA GLY A 167 36.84 46.72 56.31
C GLY A 167 36.63 46.87 54.79
N PRO A 168 36.20 48.06 54.33
CA PRO A 168 35.53 48.24 53.04
C PRO A 168 36.45 47.87 51.88
N LEU A 169 36.27 46.66 51.34
CA LEU A 169 36.94 46.20 50.14
C LEU A 169 35.91 46.07 49.02
N SER A 170 36.30 46.59 47.85
CA SER A 170 35.51 46.77 46.64
C SER A 170 35.18 45.45 45.92
N SER A 171 34.40 44.57 46.56
CA SER A 171 34.12 43.20 46.13
C SER A 171 33.29 43.06 44.85
N SER A 172 32.62 44.14 44.42
CA SER A 172 31.81 44.11 43.19
C SER A 172 32.65 43.99 41.91
N SER A 173 33.91 44.45 41.92
CA SER A 173 34.77 44.42 40.72
C SER A 173 35.31 43.01 40.42
N THR A 174 35.64 42.25 41.46
CA THR A 174 36.30 40.94 41.31
C THR A 174 35.32 39.83 40.94
N LEU A 175 34.11 39.84 41.49
CA LEU A 175 33.05 38.87 41.14
C LEU A 175 32.51 39.09 39.73
N VAL A 176 32.32 40.35 39.34
CA VAL A 176 31.92 40.70 37.97
C VAL A 176 33.02 40.29 36.97
N SER A 177 34.29 40.49 37.33
CA SER A 177 35.42 40.02 36.50
C SER A 177 35.50 38.49 36.38
N LEU A 178 35.18 37.75 37.45
CA LEU A 178 35.15 36.28 37.45
C LEU A 178 33.96 35.72 36.65
N LEU A 179 32.79 36.36 36.75
CA LEU A 179 31.58 35.99 35.98
C LEU A 179 31.77 36.28 34.48
N LEU A 180 32.33 37.44 34.13
CA LEU A 180 32.66 37.77 32.74
C LEU A 180 33.73 36.82 32.18
N SER A 181 34.72 36.43 32.99
CA SER A 181 35.71 35.41 32.62
C SER A 181 35.08 34.04 32.35
N LYS A 182 34.10 33.61 33.15
CA LYS A 182 33.40 32.33 32.99
C LYS A 182 32.44 32.32 31.79
N LEU A 183 31.74 33.42 31.54
CA LEU A 183 30.89 33.59 30.35
C LEU A 183 31.73 33.56 29.06
N SER A 184 32.86 34.26 29.04
CA SER A 184 33.78 34.28 27.89
C SER A 184 34.40 32.91 27.58
N LEU A 185 34.70 32.10 28.61
CA LEU A 185 35.19 30.73 28.43
C LEU A 185 34.13 29.77 27.87
N ASN A 186 32.84 30.02 28.13
CA ASN A 186 31.76 29.17 27.64
C ASN A 186 31.45 29.44 26.16
N GLU A 187 31.55 30.69 25.71
CA GLU A 187 31.44 31.06 24.29
C GLU A 187 32.53 30.41 23.44
N GLN A 188 33.78 30.38 23.92
CA GLN A 188 34.89 29.73 23.21
C GLN A 188 34.78 28.20 23.14
N LYS A 189 34.10 27.57 24.10
CA LYS A 189 33.88 26.12 24.11
C LYS A 189 32.77 25.70 23.14
N ASN A 190 31.73 26.52 22.99
CA ASN A 190 30.67 26.31 22.00
C ASN A 190 31.12 26.53 20.56
N LEU A 191 32.06 27.45 20.32
CA LEU A 191 32.66 27.65 18.99
C LEU A 191 33.53 26.47 18.53
N ASN A 192 34.28 25.83 19.44
CA ASN A 192 35.14 24.69 19.10
C ASN A 192 34.39 23.35 18.89
N MET A 193 33.13 23.25 19.32
CA MET A 193 32.29 22.06 19.06
C MET A 193 31.54 22.12 17.71
N ASN A 194 31.47 23.28 17.06
CA ASN A 194 30.83 23.45 15.75
C ASN A 194 31.79 23.32 14.56
N GLU A 195 33.11 23.13 14.79
CA GLU A 195 34.13 22.94 13.75
C GLU A 195 34.70 21.50 13.65
N ARG A 196 34.00 20.49 14.16
CA ARG A 196 34.36 19.06 13.97
C ARG A 196 33.25 18.26 13.33
#